data_AF-A0A0N4YWM7-F1
#
_entry.id   AF-A0A0N4YWM7-F1
#
_cell.length_a   1.000
_cell.length_b   1.000
_cell.length_c   1.000
_cell.angle_alpha   90.00
_cell.angle_beta   90.00
_cell.angle_gamma   90.00
#
_symmetry.space_group_name_H-M   'P 1'
#
loop_
_entity.id
_entity.type
_entity.pdbx_description
1 polymer ?
#
loop_
_entity_poly.entity_id
_entity_poly.type
_entity_poly.pdbx_seq_one_letter_code
_entity_poly.pdbx_strand_id
1 'polypeptide(L)'
;MGITATETRELRGEFLQAAAHLFENVLSKPPTPNVPELWKEHQEIRKVLDEIASKQSRVGDTDVQLSRPRSKEDIEAFMAWADQIGIKRYGVTVSECDDVNGLGLSAEKDIAEGDRCLTVPRHAMISVDLARKSAILKKLFESEVIVQNMSNVGLALFICAQRVKTDSKWIAYLNVLPSSYTTPLFYSEEELQLLKPSPVFEEALLFYRTVARQFIYYLLMVGRNDVYDQASRRERAGTQPPLLYNSPFTVDNFTFLLYKWAVGTVTTRINLIPSETARGPGGAVKMVPALIPMLDMANHELIMGTEDLGEAVSYCGESDCAEVWIVVSIV
;
A
#
# COMPACT_ATOMS: atom_id res chain seq x y z
N MET A 1 -5.18 22.97 24.11
CA MET A 1 -4.67 24.16 23.39
C MET A 1 -4.09 23.66 22.08
N GLY A 2 -4.48 24.25 20.94
CA GLY A 2 -3.96 23.82 19.64
C GLY A 2 -2.48 24.19 19.50
N ILE A 3 -1.74 23.42 18.69
CA ILE A 3 -0.34 23.72 18.36
C ILE A 3 -0.27 25.00 17.54
N THR A 4 0.70 25.87 17.87
CA THR A 4 0.93 27.11 17.15
C THR A 4 1.67 26.88 15.83
N ALA A 5 1.53 27.79 14.86
CA ALA A 5 2.24 27.67 13.57
C ALA A 5 3.77 27.62 13.72
N THR A 6 4.33 28.29 14.74
CA THR A 6 5.76 28.24 15.06
C THR A 6 6.16 26.85 15.53
N GLU A 7 5.44 26.28 16.49
CA GLU A 7 5.68 24.91 16.98
C GLU A 7 5.52 23.87 15.86
N THR A 8 4.54 24.01 14.96
CA THR A 8 4.41 23.13 13.79
C THR A 8 5.66 23.19 12.90
N ARG A 9 6.19 24.38 12.64
CA ARG A 9 7.39 24.55 11.80
C ARG A 9 8.63 23.96 12.47
N GLU A 10 8.78 24.14 13.78
CA GLU A 10 9.87 23.56 14.57
C GLU A 10 9.82 22.02 14.52
N LEU A 11 8.66 21.42 14.79
CA LEU A 11 8.46 19.98 14.72
C LEU A 11 8.79 19.41 13.34
N ARG A 12 8.32 20.05 12.27
CA ARG A 12 8.65 19.67 10.89
C ARG A 12 10.15 19.70 10.62
N GLY A 13 10.83 20.75 11.07
CA GLY A 13 12.29 20.85 10.97
C GLY A 13 13.01 19.71 11.69
N GLU A 14 12.61 19.43 12.92
CA GLU A 14 13.21 18.39 13.75
C GLU A 14 13.09 16.99 13.13
N PHE A 15 11.88 16.57 12.72
CA PHE A 15 11.71 15.22 12.18
C PHE A 15 12.30 15.08 10.77
N LEU A 16 12.35 16.14 9.96
CA LEU A 16 13.06 16.12 8.67
C LEU A 16 14.57 16.05 8.85
N GLN A 17 15.11 16.71 9.87
CA GLN A 17 16.53 16.60 10.23
C GLN A 17 16.87 15.18 10.71
N ALA A 18 16.02 14.58 11.55
CA ALA A 18 16.18 13.19 11.97
C ALA A 18 16.15 12.23 10.77
N ALA A 19 15.21 12.45 9.83
CA ALA A 19 15.10 11.67 8.60
C ALA A 19 16.36 11.79 7.72
N ALA A 20 16.88 13.01 7.52
CA ALA A 20 18.10 13.25 6.75
C ALA A 20 19.31 12.56 7.39
N HIS A 21 19.48 12.70 8.72
CA HIS A 21 20.56 12.07 9.46
C HIS A 21 20.51 10.54 9.37
N LEU A 22 19.31 9.93 9.53
CA LEU A 22 19.12 8.49 9.37
C LEU A 22 19.45 8.03 7.95
N PHE A 23 19.07 8.80 6.93
CA PHE A 23 19.38 8.48 5.55
C PHE A 23 20.89 8.51 5.28
N GLU A 24 21.55 9.60 5.63
CA GLU A 24 22.97 9.82 5.34
C GLU A 24 23.86 8.83 6.10
N ASN A 25 23.56 8.58 7.37
CA ASN A 25 24.45 7.78 8.22
C ASN A 25 24.18 6.28 8.17
N VAL A 26 22.94 5.87 7.89
CA VAL A 26 22.52 4.46 7.93
C VAL A 26 21.98 4.03 6.57
N LEU A 27 20.84 4.57 6.14
CA LEU A 27 20.04 3.93 5.08
C LEU A 27 20.63 4.06 3.67
N SER A 28 21.47 5.06 3.41
CA SER A 28 22.17 5.26 2.13
C SER A 28 23.31 4.26 1.89
N LYS A 29 23.83 3.65 2.96
CA LYS A 29 24.88 2.63 2.91
C LYS A 29 24.29 1.24 2.67
N PRO A 30 25.04 0.27 2.14
CA PRO A 30 24.60 -1.12 2.10
C PRO A 30 24.43 -1.67 3.54
N PRO A 31 23.51 -2.62 3.77
CA PRO A 31 23.37 -3.28 5.07
C PRO A 31 24.64 -4.05 5.44
N THR A 32 24.93 -4.16 6.73
CA THR A 32 26.00 -5.05 7.23
C THR A 32 25.65 -6.52 6.97
N PRO A 33 26.60 -7.37 6.55
CA PRO A 33 26.39 -8.81 6.42
C PRO A 33 26.41 -9.54 7.78
N ASN A 34 26.69 -8.84 8.89
CA ASN A 34 26.73 -9.42 10.22
C ASN A 34 25.35 -9.31 10.89
N VAL A 35 24.66 -10.44 11.09
CA VAL A 35 23.29 -10.46 11.65
C VAL A 35 23.16 -9.79 13.03
N PRO A 36 24.08 -10.01 14.00
CA PRO A 36 24.06 -9.24 15.26
C PRO A 36 24.16 -7.72 15.10
N GLU A 37 24.99 -7.24 14.17
CA GLU A 37 25.08 -5.80 13.86
C GLU A 37 23.85 -5.31 13.10
N LEU A 38 23.31 -6.10 12.18
CA LEU A 38 22.07 -5.80 11.44
C LEU A 38 20.88 -5.65 12.40
N TRP A 39 20.83 -6.48 13.45
CA TRP A 39 19.85 -6.33 14.52
C TRP A 39 19.98 -4.99 15.26
N LYS A 40 21.21 -4.56 15.61
CA LYS A 40 21.43 -3.25 16.24
C LYS A 40 21.04 -2.11 15.31
N GLU A 41 21.38 -2.20 14.03
CA GLU A 41 20.97 -1.24 13.00
C GLU A 41 19.44 -1.16 12.91
N HIS A 42 18.73 -2.30 12.93
CA HIS A 42 17.27 -2.33 12.93
C HIS A 42 16.66 -1.63 14.14
N GLN A 43 17.21 -1.83 15.34
CA GLN A 43 16.78 -1.15 16.56
C GLN A 43 17.00 0.37 16.47
N GLU A 44 18.13 0.81 15.91
CA GLU A 44 18.41 2.23 15.65
C GLU A 44 17.40 2.84 14.67
N ILE A 45 17.12 2.16 13.55
CA ILE A 45 16.14 2.60 12.56
C ILE A 45 14.77 2.74 13.20
N ARG A 46 14.31 1.74 13.99
CA ARG A 46 13.03 1.79 14.70
C ARG A 46 12.94 2.99 15.63
N LYS A 47 13.95 3.18 16.48
CA LYS A 47 14.00 4.30 17.42
C LYS A 47 13.84 5.66 16.73
N VAL A 48 14.53 5.88 15.61
CA VAL A 48 14.44 7.16 14.88
C VAL A 48 13.08 7.30 14.17
N LEU A 49 12.53 6.23 13.61
CA LEU A 49 11.20 6.26 13.00
C LEU A 49 10.10 6.52 14.03
N ASP A 50 10.20 5.96 15.23
CA ASP A 50 9.27 6.22 16.33
C ASP A 50 9.37 7.69 16.81
N GLU A 51 10.59 8.25 16.82
CA GLU A 51 10.80 9.68 17.10
C GLU A 51 10.12 10.58 16.04
N ILE A 52 10.28 10.25 14.76
CA ILE A 52 9.62 10.95 13.65
C ILE A 52 8.10 10.84 13.78
N ALA A 53 7.57 9.64 14.00
CA ALA A 53 6.14 9.39 14.15
C ALA A 53 5.54 10.14 15.35
N SER A 54 6.25 10.17 16.48
CA SER A 54 5.84 10.94 17.66
C SER A 54 5.68 12.43 17.35
N LYS A 55 6.57 13.01 16.54
CA LYS A 55 6.45 14.41 16.10
C LYS A 55 5.35 14.60 15.04
N GLN A 56 5.22 13.70 14.07
CA GLN A 56 4.16 13.76 13.06
C GLN A 56 2.75 13.66 13.67
N SER A 57 2.56 12.81 14.69
CA SER A 57 1.27 12.67 15.39
C SER A 57 0.80 13.92 16.13
N ARG A 58 1.71 14.87 16.39
CA ARG A 58 1.36 16.17 16.97
C ARG A 58 0.76 17.12 15.94
N VAL A 59 1.13 16.98 14.66
CA VAL A 59 0.76 17.92 13.58
C VAL A 59 -0.21 17.35 12.56
N GLY A 60 -0.47 16.04 12.60
CA GLY A 60 -1.44 15.36 11.73
C GLY A 60 -2.08 14.16 12.43
N ASP A 61 -3.19 13.68 11.87
CA ASP A 61 -3.99 12.58 12.40
C ASP A 61 -3.94 11.32 11.53
N THR A 62 -3.05 11.26 10.54
CA THR A 62 -2.98 10.15 9.57
C THR A 62 -2.90 8.78 10.24
N ASP A 63 -2.03 8.62 11.23
CA ASP A 63 -1.86 7.35 11.94
C ASP A 63 -3.11 6.99 12.77
N VAL A 64 -3.78 7.99 13.34
CA VAL A 64 -5.04 7.80 14.07
C VAL A 64 -6.15 7.32 13.13
N GLN A 65 -6.29 7.95 11.96
CA GLN A 65 -7.28 7.56 10.95
C GLN A 65 -6.99 6.17 10.38
N LEU A 66 -5.71 5.81 10.25
CA LEU A 66 -5.28 4.53 9.71
C LEU A 66 -5.45 3.38 10.71
N SER A 67 -5.18 3.63 11.99
CA SER A 67 -5.36 2.65 13.07
C SER A 67 -6.79 2.55 13.58
N ARG A 68 -7.72 3.39 13.10
CA ARG A 68 -9.13 3.32 13.47
C ARG A 68 -9.68 1.93 13.14
N PRO A 69 -10.30 1.23 14.11
CA PRO A 69 -11.02 0.01 13.83
C PRO A 69 -12.12 0.25 12.80
N ARG A 70 -12.22 -0.69 11.85
CA ARG A 70 -13.34 -0.75 10.92
C ARG A 70 -14.65 -0.90 11.71
N SER A 71 -15.66 -0.17 11.27
CA SER A 71 -17.02 -0.24 11.80
C SER A 71 -17.93 -1.02 10.85
N LYS A 72 -19.13 -1.36 11.32
CA LYS A 72 -20.15 -1.98 10.47
C LYS A 72 -20.54 -1.04 9.32
N GLU A 73 -20.60 0.25 9.61
CA GLU A 73 -20.90 1.31 8.64
C GLU A 73 -19.85 1.38 7.52
N ASP A 74 -18.58 1.08 7.81
CA ASP A 74 -17.54 0.99 6.78
C ASP A 74 -17.79 -0.17 5.80
N ILE A 75 -18.24 -1.31 6.31
CA ILE A 75 -18.58 -2.48 5.48
C ILE A 75 -19.82 -2.16 4.64
N GLU A 76 -20.87 -1.61 5.23
CA GLU A 76 -22.08 -1.20 4.51
C GLU A 76 -21.77 -0.17 3.41
N ALA A 77 -20.91 0.82 3.71
CA ALA A 77 -20.45 1.80 2.74
C ALA A 77 -19.62 1.17 1.61
N PHE A 78 -18.76 0.20 1.93
CA PHE A 78 -18.00 -0.55 0.92
C PHE A 78 -18.89 -1.37 0.01
N MET A 79 -19.90 -2.07 0.54
CA MET A 79 -20.83 -2.85 -0.28
C MET A 79 -21.66 -1.94 -1.19
N ALA A 80 -22.18 -0.82 -0.67
CA ALA A 80 -22.90 0.16 -1.48
C ALA A 80 -22.01 0.79 -2.57
N TRP A 81 -20.75 1.09 -2.23
CA TRP A 81 -19.76 1.57 -3.19
C TRP A 81 -19.46 0.54 -4.28
N ALA A 82 -19.30 -0.74 -3.91
CA ALA A 82 -19.02 -1.82 -4.84
C ALA A 82 -20.14 -1.94 -5.89
N ASP A 83 -21.40 -1.87 -5.45
CA ASP A 83 -22.55 -1.88 -6.35
C ASP A 83 -22.56 -0.63 -7.24
N GLN A 84 -22.32 0.56 -6.68
CA GLN A 84 -22.30 1.82 -7.42
C GLN A 84 -21.19 1.88 -8.49
N ILE A 85 -20.00 1.34 -8.18
CA ILE A 85 -18.87 1.35 -9.10
C ILE A 85 -18.95 0.20 -10.13
N GLY A 86 -19.98 -0.64 -10.06
CA GLY A 86 -20.29 -1.67 -11.05
C GLY A 86 -19.63 -3.02 -10.80
N ILE A 87 -19.18 -3.30 -9.57
CA ILE A 87 -18.78 -4.64 -9.16
C ILE A 87 -20.05 -5.49 -9.06
N LYS A 88 -20.07 -6.63 -9.76
CA LYS A 88 -21.19 -7.57 -9.71
C LYS A 88 -20.85 -8.72 -8.78
N ARG A 89 -21.81 -9.06 -7.92
CA ARG A 89 -21.75 -10.15 -6.95
C ARG A 89 -22.86 -11.13 -7.26
N TYR A 90 -22.53 -12.41 -7.36
CA TYR A 90 -23.49 -13.45 -7.72
C TYR A 90 -23.64 -14.44 -6.55
N GLY A 91 -24.42 -14.04 -5.54
CA GLY A 91 -24.67 -14.86 -4.35
C GLY A 91 -23.54 -14.83 -3.33
N VAL A 92 -22.68 -13.81 -3.35
CA VAL A 92 -21.63 -13.61 -2.34
C VAL A 92 -21.74 -12.23 -1.70
N THR A 93 -21.38 -12.19 -0.42
CA THR A 93 -21.29 -10.98 0.38
C THR A 93 -19.99 -10.95 1.16
N VAL A 94 -19.76 -9.85 1.85
CA VAL A 94 -18.59 -9.66 2.71
C VAL A 94 -19.04 -9.62 4.15
N SER A 95 -18.43 -10.44 5.00
CA SER A 95 -18.74 -10.53 6.43
C SER A 95 -17.47 -10.82 7.23
N GLU A 96 -17.56 -10.62 8.56
CA GLU A 96 -16.52 -11.09 9.47
C GLU A 96 -16.41 -12.61 9.40
N CYS A 97 -15.18 -13.11 9.44
CA CYS A 97 -14.80 -14.51 9.35
C CYS A 97 -13.88 -14.83 10.54
N ASP A 98 -14.41 -15.61 11.48
CA ASP A 98 -13.73 -15.92 12.75
C ASP A 98 -12.41 -16.68 12.53
N ASP A 99 -12.35 -17.57 11.52
CA ASP A 99 -11.19 -18.43 11.24
C ASP A 99 -9.92 -17.63 10.88
N VAL A 100 -10.10 -16.48 10.22
CA VAL A 100 -8.99 -15.59 9.84
C VAL A 100 -8.92 -14.33 10.70
N ASN A 101 -9.83 -14.19 11.68
CA ASN A 101 -9.98 -13.02 12.53
C ASN A 101 -10.01 -11.71 11.71
N GLY A 102 -10.86 -11.68 10.68
CA GLY A 102 -10.98 -10.57 9.75
C GLY A 102 -12.10 -10.80 8.73
N LEU A 103 -12.15 -10.02 7.66
CA LEU A 103 -13.19 -10.19 6.65
C LEU A 103 -12.97 -11.41 5.76
N GLY A 104 -14.08 -11.98 5.29
CA GLY A 104 -14.14 -13.00 4.27
C GLY A 104 -15.25 -12.75 3.26
N LEU A 105 -15.16 -13.40 2.11
CA LEU A 105 -16.31 -13.62 1.24
C LEU A 105 -17.13 -14.79 1.77
N SER A 106 -18.43 -14.61 1.87
CA SER A 106 -19.37 -15.65 2.28
C SER A 106 -20.49 -15.79 1.26
N ALA A 107 -20.90 -17.03 1.01
CA ALA A 107 -22.03 -17.32 0.14
C ALA A 107 -23.34 -16.97 0.85
N GLU A 108 -24.27 -16.34 0.12
CA GLU A 108 -25.64 -16.05 0.57
C GLU A 108 -26.63 -17.15 0.15
N LYS A 109 -26.18 -18.07 -0.70
CA LYS A 109 -26.90 -19.19 -1.29
C LYS A 109 -25.89 -20.20 -1.83
N ASP A 110 -26.33 -21.41 -2.09
CA ASP A 110 -25.54 -22.42 -2.78
C ASP A 110 -25.05 -21.87 -4.14
N ILE A 111 -23.76 -22.05 -4.42
CA ILE A 111 -23.11 -21.69 -5.69
C ILE A 111 -22.42 -22.93 -6.25
N ALA A 112 -22.81 -23.32 -7.47
CA ALA A 112 -22.28 -24.51 -8.09
C ALA A 112 -20.83 -24.31 -8.56
N GLU A 113 -20.08 -25.41 -8.62
CA GLU A 113 -18.82 -25.44 -9.35
C GLU A 113 -19.00 -24.98 -10.80
N GLY A 114 -18.06 -24.15 -11.27
CA GLY A 114 -18.10 -23.54 -12.60
C GLY A 114 -18.93 -22.25 -12.67
N ASP A 115 -19.70 -21.91 -11.64
CA ASP A 115 -20.43 -20.64 -11.61
C ASP A 115 -19.51 -19.47 -11.27
N ARG A 116 -19.83 -18.31 -11.85
CA ARG A 116 -19.13 -17.05 -11.54
C ARG A 116 -19.71 -16.42 -10.28
N CYS A 117 -18.87 -16.05 -9.33
CA CYS A 117 -19.30 -15.40 -8.08
C CYS A 117 -19.01 -13.90 -8.03
N LEU A 118 -18.00 -13.41 -8.76
CA LEU A 118 -17.68 -11.97 -8.84
C LEU A 118 -17.30 -11.53 -10.26
N THR A 119 -17.64 -10.28 -10.58
CA THR A 119 -17.09 -9.54 -11.73
C THR A 119 -16.66 -8.16 -11.26
N VAL A 120 -15.37 -7.83 -11.38
CA VAL A 120 -14.80 -6.55 -10.95
C VAL A 120 -14.30 -5.79 -12.19
N PRO A 121 -14.87 -4.62 -12.53
CA PRO A 121 -14.44 -3.87 -13.70
C PRO A 121 -13.11 -3.16 -13.46
N ARG A 122 -12.29 -2.98 -14.51
CA ARG A 122 -10.95 -2.35 -14.40
C ARG A 122 -10.96 -1.02 -13.67
N HIS A 123 -11.96 -0.17 -13.92
CA HIS A 123 -12.01 1.17 -13.32
C HIS A 123 -12.27 1.16 -11.81
N ALA A 124 -12.70 0.03 -11.25
CA ALA A 124 -12.81 -0.19 -9.80
C ALA A 124 -11.46 -0.59 -9.17
N MET A 125 -10.55 -1.18 -9.95
CA MET A 125 -9.24 -1.65 -9.48
C MET A 125 -8.25 -0.50 -9.24
N ILE A 126 -7.25 -0.75 -8.41
CA ILE A 126 -6.10 0.14 -8.22
C ILE A 126 -4.86 -0.54 -8.80
N SER A 127 -4.42 -0.13 -9.99
CA SER A 127 -3.33 -0.78 -10.73
C SER A 127 -2.10 0.12 -10.92
N VAL A 128 -0.96 -0.51 -11.25
CA VAL A 128 0.26 0.20 -11.68
C VAL A 128 0.01 1.09 -12.90
N ASP A 129 -0.80 0.63 -13.86
CA ASP A 129 -1.10 1.42 -15.07
C ASP A 129 -1.89 2.70 -14.72
N LEU A 130 -2.88 2.57 -13.84
CA LEU A 130 -3.63 3.70 -13.32
C LEU A 130 -2.72 4.67 -12.56
N ALA A 131 -1.86 4.15 -11.67
CA ALA A 131 -0.91 4.97 -10.91
C ALA A 131 0.05 5.73 -11.84
N ARG A 132 0.54 5.08 -12.89
CA ARG A 132 1.45 5.65 -13.91
C ARG A 132 0.79 6.75 -14.72
N LYS A 133 -0.49 6.61 -15.07
CA LYS A 133 -1.24 7.61 -15.86
C LYS A 133 -1.75 8.77 -15.00
N SER A 134 -1.90 8.57 -13.69
CA SER A 134 -2.45 9.57 -12.78
C SER A 134 -1.56 10.81 -12.68
N ALA A 135 -2.16 12.00 -12.76
CA ALA A 135 -1.46 13.27 -12.57
C ALA A 135 -0.74 13.38 -11.21
N ILE A 136 -1.16 12.58 -10.22
CA ILE A 136 -0.57 12.49 -8.88
C ILE A 136 0.87 11.96 -8.95
N LEU A 137 1.11 10.87 -9.71
CA LEU A 137 2.40 10.16 -9.71
C LEU A 137 3.05 10.02 -11.09
N LYS A 138 2.44 10.53 -12.16
CA LYS A 138 2.96 10.40 -13.53
C LYS A 138 4.44 10.76 -13.64
N LYS A 139 4.83 11.94 -13.13
CA LYS A 139 6.24 12.40 -13.15
C LYS A 139 7.18 11.46 -12.38
N LEU A 140 6.70 10.90 -11.27
CA LEU A 140 7.46 9.94 -10.47
C LEU A 140 7.72 8.66 -11.27
N PHE A 141 6.71 8.10 -11.92
CA PHE A 141 6.87 6.93 -12.79
C PHE A 141 7.74 7.18 -14.03
N GLU A 142 7.79 8.42 -14.51
CA GLU A 142 8.59 8.83 -15.66
C GLU A 142 10.06 9.09 -15.33
N SER A 143 10.39 9.52 -14.11
CA SER A 143 11.71 10.08 -13.79
C SER A 143 12.43 9.45 -12.58
N GLU A 144 11.72 8.73 -11.71
CA GLU A 144 12.28 8.19 -10.47
C GLU A 144 12.69 6.72 -10.64
N VAL A 145 13.96 6.44 -10.34
CA VAL A 145 14.63 5.17 -10.64
C VAL A 145 14.06 4.00 -9.83
N ILE A 146 13.73 4.20 -8.55
CA ILE A 146 13.15 3.15 -7.71
C ILE A 146 11.80 2.73 -8.29
N VAL A 147 10.90 3.67 -8.60
CA VAL A 147 9.56 3.40 -9.15
C VAL A 147 9.63 2.82 -10.56
N GLN A 148 10.57 3.25 -11.40
CA GLN A 148 10.77 2.67 -12.72
C GLN A 148 11.15 1.18 -12.66
N ASN A 149 11.99 0.79 -11.71
CA ASN A 149 12.45 -0.58 -11.54
C ASN A 149 11.53 -1.43 -10.65
N MET A 150 10.83 -0.80 -9.69
CA MET A 150 10.00 -1.43 -8.68
C MET A 150 8.58 -0.86 -8.74
N SER A 151 7.79 -1.34 -9.70
CA SER A 151 6.43 -0.82 -9.91
C SER A 151 5.48 -0.98 -8.71
N ASN A 152 5.75 -1.96 -7.83
CA ASN A 152 5.06 -2.15 -6.56
C ASN A 152 5.28 -0.99 -5.57
N VAL A 153 6.44 -0.34 -5.60
CA VAL A 153 6.71 0.88 -4.81
C VAL A 153 5.83 2.03 -5.30
N GLY A 154 5.73 2.21 -6.62
CA GLY A 154 4.82 3.20 -7.21
C GLY A 154 3.36 2.92 -6.88
N LEU A 155 2.94 1.65 -6.84
CA LEU A 155 1.59 1.25 -6.43
C LEU A 155 1.35 1.55 -4.95
N ALA A 156 2.29 1.25 -4.06
CA ALA A 156 2.20 1.56 -2.63
C ALA A 156 2.07 3.08 -2.40
N LEU A 157 2.88 3.90 -3.09
CA LEU A 157 2.73 5.35 -3.03
C LEU A 157 1.37 5.83 -3.57
N PHE A 158 0.85 5.17 -4.61
CA PHE A 158 -0.47 5.53 -5.14
C PHE A 158 -1.58 5.24 -4.12
N ILE A 159 -1.49 4.11 -3.42
CA ILE A 159 -2.40 3.75 -2.32
C ILE A 159 -2.30 4.77 -1.18
N CYS A 160 -1.08 5.15 -0.76
CA CYS A 160 -0.89 6.23 0.23
C CYS A 160 -1.58 7.52 -0.21
N ALA A 161 -1.41 7.92 -1.48
CA ALA A 161 -2.02 9.13 -2.01
C ALA A 161 -3.56 9.06 -2.03
N GLN A 162 -4.13 7.91 -2.42
CA GLN A 162 -5.58 7.71 -2.38
C GLN A 162 -6.11 7.65 -0.94
N ARG A 163 -5.31 7.22 0.04
CA ARG A 163 -5.71 7.14 1.45
C ARG A 163 -5.80 8.52 2.11
N VAL A 164 -4.88 9.44 1.80
CA VAL A 164 -4.87 10.80 2.38
C VAL A 164 -5.75 11.79 1.61
N LYS A 165 -6.22 11.43 0.42
CA LYS A 165 -7.11 12.26 -0.42
C LYS A 165 -8.55 12.15 0.07
N THR A 166 -9.16 13.30 0.40
CA THR A 166 -10.54 13.36 0.94
C THR A 166 -11.62 13.01 -0.07
N ASP A 167 -11.37 13.24 -1.36
CA ASP A 167 -12.25 12.96 -2.50
C ASP A 167 -11.79 11.71 -3.28
N SER A 168 -11.11 10.78 -2.61
CA SER A 168 -10.75 9.49 -3.22
C SER A 168 -12.01 8.67 -3.50
N LYS A 169 -12.21 8.28 -4.77
CA LYS A 169 -13.31 7.38 -5.12
C LYS A 169 -13.16 5.99 -4.52
N TRP A 170 -12.00 5.62 -3.98
CA TRP A 170 -11.75 4.32 -3.34
C TRP A 170 -11.84 4.38 -1.82
N ILE A 171 -12.29 5.50 -1.22
CA ILE A 171 -12.27 5.67 0.23
C ILE A 171 -13.00 4.55 0.98
N ALA A 172 -14.14 4.09 0.46
CA ALA A 172 -14.92 3.00 1.05
C ALA A 172 -14.12 1.68 1.04
N TYR A 173 -13.49 1.35 -0.08
CA TYR A 173 -12.60 0.19 -0.20
C TYR A 173 -11.38 0.29 0.73
N LEU A 174 -10.71 1.43 0.79
CA LEU A 174 -9.53 1.61 1.64
C LEU A 174 -9.87 1.56 3.15
N ASN A 175 -11.06 2.00 3.54
CA ASN A 175 -11.54 1.91 4.93
C ASN A 175 -11.85 0.47 5.37
N VAL A 176 -12.09 -0.43 4.42
CA VAL A 176 -12.30 -1.87 4.68
C VAL A 176 -11.03 -2.71 4.44
N LEU A 177 -9.85 -2.10 4.35
CA LEU A 177 -8.61 -2.87 4.41
C LEU A 177 -8.18 -3.08 5.87
N PRO A 178 -7.42 -4.15 6.18
CA PRO A 178 -6.85 -4.31 7.53
C PRO A 178 -6.01 -3.09 7.90
N SER A 179 -6.05 -2.65 9.16
CA SER A 179 -5.21 -1.56 9.66
C SER A 179 -3.77 -2.02 9.96
N SER A 180 -3.56 -3.34 10.13
CA SER A 180 -2.28 -4.00 10.27
C SER A 180 -2.29 -5.37 9.59
N TYR A 181 -1.10 -5.97 9.41
CA TYR A 181 -0.93 -7.28 8.79
C TYR A 181 -0.06 -8.17 9.68
N THR A 182 -0.12 -9.48 9.47
CA THR A 182 0.65 -10.50 10.21
C THR A 182 1.98 -10.87 9.52
N THR A 183 2.47 -10.03 8.60
CA THR A 183 3.77 -10.24 7.95
C THR A 183 4.92 -9.76 8.87
N PRO A 184 6.15 -10.30 8.74
CA PRO A 184 7.30 -9.88 9.57
C PRO A 184 7.60 -8.38 9.55
N LEU A 185 7.17 -7.64 8.51
CA LEU A 185 7.26 -6.18 8.46
C LEU A 185 6.53 -5.48 9.62
N PHE A 186 5.51 -6.12 10.19
CA PHE A 186 4.66 -5.57 11.26
C PHE A 186 4.98 -6.12 12.64
N TYR A 187 5.89 -7.09 12.74
CA TYR A 187 6.25 -7.70 14.01
C TYR A 187 6.92 -6.71 14.97
N SER A 188 6.68 -6.91 16.27
CA SER A 188 7.43 -6.29 17.35
C SER A 188 8.88 -6.79 17.37
N GLU A 189 9.74 -6.17 18.18
CA GLU A 189 11.12 -6.66 18.35
C GLU A 189 11.14 -8.05 19.01
N GLU A 190 10.22 -8.30 19.93
CA GLU A 190 10.05 -9.58 20.61
C GLU A 190 9.59 -10.67 19.63
N GLU A 191 8.59 -10.38 18.80
CA GLU A 191 8.09 -11.30 17.77
C GLU A 191 9.16 -11.62 16.72
N LEU A 192 9.96 -10.62 16.30
CA LEU A 192 11.09 -10.86 15.40
C LEU A 192 12.14 -11.77 16.04
N GLN A 193 12.42 -11.62 17.33
CA GLN A 193 13.40 -12.49 18.00
C GLN A 193 12.97 -13.95 18.03
N LEU A 194 11.66 -14.25 18.02
CA LEU A 194 11.14 -15.61 17.92
C LEU A 194 11.46 -16.28 16.57
N LEU A 195 11.81 -15.50 15.54
CA LEU A 195 12.26 -16.04 14.27
C LEU A 195 13.69 -16.59 14.34
N LYS A 196 14.49 -16.30 15.38
CA LYS A 196 15.86 -16.81 15.47
C LYS A 196 15.86 -18.32 15.74
N PRO A 197 16.79 -19.09 15.13
CA PRO A 197 17.87 -18.66 14.23
C PRO A 197 17.51 -18.79 12.74
N SER A 198 16.22 -18.79 12.36
CA SER A 198 15.77 -18.96 10.97
C SER A 198 16.33 -17.86 10.05
N PRO A 199 16.63 -18.18 8.76
CA PRO A 199 16.97 -17.16 7.76
C PRO A 199 15.88 -16.07 7.60
N VAL A 200 14.62 -16.40 7.93
CA VAL A 200 13.50 -15.45 7.91
C VAL A 200 13.74 -14.24 8.83
N PHE A 201 14.52 -14.41 9.91
CA PHE A 201 14.89 -13.29 10.77
C PHE A 201 15.70 -12.24 9.99
N GLU A 202 16.78 -12.63 9.32
CA GLU A 202 17.62 -11.72 8.54
C GLU A 202 16.84 -11.09 7.38
N GLU A 203 16.05 -11.88 6.66
CA GLU A 203 15.19 -11.39 5.58
C GLU A 203 14.18 -10.33 6.07
N ALA A 204 13.58 -10.54 7.25
CA ALA A 204 12.68 -9.58 7.87
C ALA A 204 13.37 -8.25 8.21
N LEU A 205 14.61 -8.30 8.72
CA LEU A 205 15.38 -7.08 9.01
C LEU A 205 15.73 -6.32 7.72
N LEU A 206 16.21 -7.03 6.70
CA LEU A 206 16.56 -6.45 5.40
C LEU A 206 15.34 -5.84 4.70
N PHE A 207 14.18 -6.50 4.80
CA PHE A 207 12.94 -5.99 4.24
C PHE A 207 12.46 -4.75 4.99
N TYR A 208 12.44 -4.76 6.32
CA TYR A 208 12.10 -3.58 7.14
C TYR A 208 13.01 -2.40 6.80
N ARG A 209 14.33 -2.63 6.72
CA ARG A 209 15.31 -1.63 6.32
C ARG A 209 15.03 -1.04 4.93
N THR A 210 14.65 -1.89 3.97
CA THR A 210 14.30 -1.45 2.61
C THR A 210 13.08 -0.54 2.61
N VAL A 211 12.03 -0.91 3.36
CA VAL A 211 10.82 -0.11 3.51
C VAL A 211 11.12 1.23 4.21
N ALA A 212 11.90 1.21 5.29
CA ALA A 212 12.36 2.40 5.99
C ALA A 212 13.15 3.35 5.08
N ARG A 213 14.09 2.82 4.28
CA ARG A 213 14.86 3.60 3.30
C ARG A 213 13.97 4.28 2.28
N GLN A 214 13.01 3.55 1.71
CA GLN A 214 12.07 4.10 0.75
C GLN A 214 11.21 5.19 1.39
N PHE A 215 10.65 4.95 2.57
CA PHE A 215 9.88 5.94 3.32
C PHE A 215 10.67 7.24 3.53
N ILE A 216 11.87 7.15 4.11
CA ILE A 216 12.71 8.31 4.39
C ILE A 216 13.07 9.06 3.11
N TYR A 217 13.42 8.33 2.05
CA TYR A 217 13.72 8.93 0.74
C TYR A 217 12.54 9.74 0.20
N TYR A 218 11.32 9.19 0.23
CA TYR A 218 10.13 9.90 -0.26
C TYR A 218 9.66 11.00 0.70
N LEU A 219 9.80 10.85 2.02
CA LEU A 219 9.51 11.90 2.99
C LEU A 219 10.38 13.14 2.74
N LEU A 220 11.68 12.94 2.54
CA LEU A 220 12.60 14.03 2.20
C LEU A 220 12.27 14.63 0.83
N MET A 221 11.79 13.84 -0.13
CA MET A 221 11.32 14.35 -1.43
C MET A 221 10.05 15.21 -1.27
N VAL A 222 9.10 14.80 -0.44
CA VAL A 222 7.89 15.58 -0.10
C VAL A 222 8.28 16.89 0.57
N GLY A 223 9.27 16.88 1.49
CA GLY A 223 9.77 18.10 2.13
C GLY A 223 10.35 19.15 1.16
N ARG A 224 10.76 18.74 -0.06
CA ARG A 224 11.19 19.69 -1.10
C ARG A 224 10.03 20.49 -1.70
N ASN A 225 8.78 20.02 -1.57
CA ASN A 225 7.60 20.77 -1.99
C ASN A 225 7.48 22.06 -1.18
N ASP A 226 7.62 21.98 0.15
CA ASP A 226 7.55 23.15 1.04
C ASP A 226 8.64 24.17 0.71
N VAL A 227 9.86 23.70 0.40
CA VAL A 227 10.97 24.57 -0.02
C VAL A 227 10.66 25.23 -1.37
N TYR A 228 10.13 24.47 -2.32
CA TYR A 228 9.71 25.00 -3.62
C TYR A 228 8.61 26.05 -3.46
N ASP A 229 7.66 25.83 -2.55
CA ASP A 229 6.56 26.76 -2.26
C ASP A 229 6.97 28.01 -1.47
N GLN A 230 8.13 27.99 -0.81
CA GLN A 230 8.71 29.18 -0.17
C GLN A 230 9.66 29.95 -1.09
N ALA A 231 10.19 29.31 -2.14
CA ALA A 231 11.09 29.95 -3.10
C ALA A 231 10.40 31.11 -3.83
N SER A 232 11.15 32.18 -4.08
CA SER A 232 10.68 33.36 -4.81
C SER A 232 10.31 33.01 -6.26
N ARG A 233 9.46 33.85 -6.89
CA ARG A 233 9.09 33.68 -8.31
C ARG A 233 10.30 33.62 -9.24
N ARG A 234 11.38 34.34 -8.91
CA ARG A 234 12.63 34.33 -9.69
C ARG A 234 13.39 33.02 -9.55
N GLU A 235 13.40 32.40 -8.37
CA GLU A 235 14.04 31.10 -8.14
C GLU A 235 13.26 29.93 -8.77
N ARG A 236 11.94 30.09 -8.88
CA ARG A 236 11.09 29.12 -9.61
C ARG A 236 11.18 29.27 -11.14
N ALA A 237 11.57 30.44 -11.63
CA ALA A 237 11.68 30.68 -13.06
C ALA A 237 12.80 29.79 -13.66
N GLY A 238 12.39 28.76 -14.40
CA GLY A 238 13.31 27.81 -15.04
C GLY A 238 13.62 26.54 -14.23
N THR A 239 13.05 26.37 -13.03
CA THR A 239 13.18 25.13 -12.25
C THR A 239 11.92 24.27 -12.37
N GLN A 240 12.11 22.97 -12.61
CA GLN A 240 11.00 22.02 -12.63
C GLN A 240 10.46 21.81 -11.21
N PRO A 241 9.14 21.72 -11.02
CA PRO A 241 8.57 21.34 -9.73
C PRO A 241 9.09 19.98 -9.27
N PRO A 242 9.23 19.75 -7.95
CA PRO A 242 9.58 18.43 -7.42
C PRO A 242 8.66 17.32 -7.92
N LEU A 243 9.14 16.07 -7.94
CA LEU A 243 8.43 14.94 -8.56
C LEU A 243 7.07 14.64 -7.91
N LEU A 244 6.96 14.87 -6.60
CA LEU A 244 5.74 14.65 -5.80
C LEU A 244 4.92 15.94 -5.58
N TYR A 245 5.18 17.01 -6.34
CA TYR A 245 4.49 18.30 -6.15
C TYR A 245 2.97 18.22 -6.37
N ASN A 246 2.53 17.39 -7.33
CA ASN A 246 1.10 17.21 -7.64
C ASN A 246 0.42 16.14 -6.76
N SER A 247 1.17 15.52 -5.85
CA SER A 247 0.62 14.53 -4.94
C SER A 247 -0.08 15.20 -3.76
N PRO A 248 -1.02 14.54 -3.07
CA PRO A 248 -1.63 15.06 -1.85
C PRO A 248 -0.70 14.97 -0.63
N PHE A 249 0.56 14.58 -0.81
CA PHE A 249 1.49 14.40 0.29
C PHE A 249 1.95 15.74 0.86
N THR A 250 1.94 15.78 2.18
CA THR A 250 2.64 16.76 3.00
C THR A 250 3.58 15.99 3.93
N VAL A 251 4.55 16.69 4.51
CA VAL A 251 5.42 16.07 5.52
C VAL A 251 4.68 15.66 6.79
N ASP A 252 3.45 16.14 6.99
CA ASP A 252 2.60 15.78 8.13
C ASP A 252 1.79 14.52 7.88
N ASN A 253 1.27 14.34 6.65
CA ASN A 253 0.38 13.22 6.31
C ASN A 253 1.09 12.01 5.70
N PHE A 254 2.34 12.15 5.24
CA PHE A 254 3.12 11.03 4.75
C PHE A 254 3.93 10.43 5.90
N THR A 255 3.29 9.54 6.66
CA THR A 255 3.87 8.90 7.85
C THR A 255 4.49 7.53 7.53
N PHE A 256 5.37 7.04 8.41
CA PHE A 256 5.96 5.71 8.24
C PHE A 256 4.89 4.62 8.33
N LEU A 257 3.92 4.76 9.23
CA LEU A 257 2.82 3.80 9.36
C LEU A 257 1.99 3.74 8.09
N LEU A 258 1.67 4.88 7.46
CA LEU A 258 0.97 4.93 6.18
C LEU A 258 1.73 4.20 5.07
N TYR A 259 3.03 4.49 4.92
CA TYR A 259 3.83 3.82 3.89
C TYR A 259 4.00 2.32 4.16
N LYS A 260 4.28 1.94 5.41
CA LYS A 260 4.39 0.54 5.84
C LYS A 260 3.08 -0.22 5.61
N TRP A 261 1.93 0.39 5.93
CA TRP A 261 0.60 -0.15 5.66
C TRP A 261 0.35 -0.38 4.18
N ALA A 262 0.67 0.60 3.33
CA ALA A 262 0.48 0.46 1.88
C ALA A 262 1.38 -0.65 1.30
N VAL A 263 2.62 -0.77 1.77
CA VAL A 263 3.51 -1.89 1.41
C VAL A 263 2.90 -3.22 1.83
N GLY A 264 2.41 -3.33 3.07
CA GLY A 264 1.72 -4.54 3.56
C GLY A 264 0.47 -4.88 2.75
N THR A 265 -0.30 -3.87 2.35
CA THR A 265 -1.46 -4.03 1.44
C THR A 265 -0.99 -4.64 0.12
N VAL A 266 0.02 -4.04 -0.51
CA VAL A 266 0.55 -4.47 -1.81
C VAL A 266 1.12 -5.88 -1.72
N THR A 267 1.93 -6.21 -0.71
CA THR A 267 2.56 -7.53 -0.63
C THR A 267 1.58 -8.66 -0.32
N THR A 268 0.42 -8.36 0.27
CA THR A 268 -0.56 -9.38 0.68
C THR A 268 -1.76 -9.51 -0.26
N ARG A 269 -2.03 -8.53 -1.14
CA ARG A 269 -3.29 -8.45 -1.90
C ARG A 269 -3.16 -8.21 -3.39
N ILE A 270 -1.96 -7.99 -3.93
CA ILE A 270 -1.83 -7.78 -5.37
C ILE A 270 -2.20 -9.03 -6.15
N ASN A 271 -2.90 -8.78 -7.24
CA ASN A 271 -3.09 -9.72 -8.33
C ASN A 271 -2.49 -9.12 -9.60
N LEU A 272 -2.26 -9.96 -10.61
CA LEU A 272 -1.74 -9.52 -11.90
C LEU A 272 -2.90 -9.38 -12.89
N ILE A 273 -3.02 -8.21 -13.52
CA ILE A 273 -3.99 -7.96 -14.58
C ILE A 273 -3.27 -7.60 -15.89
N PRO A 274 -3.88 -7.86 -17.07
CA PRO A 274 -3.31 -7.43 -18.34
C PRO A 274 -3.17 -5.91 -18.38
N SER A 275 -2.01 -5.42 -18.80
CA SER A 275 -1.74 -3.99 -18.97
C SER A 275 -2.54 -3.44 -20.14
N GLU A 276 -3.07 -2.23 -19.95
CA GLU A 276 -3.77 -1.52 -21.03
C GLU A 276 -2.80 -1.17 -22.16
N THR A 277 -1.58 -0.75 -21.81
CA THR A 277 -0.64 -0.13 -22.76
C THR A 277 0.69 -0.86 -22.90
N ALA A 278 1.15 -1.55 -21.87
CA ALA A 278 2.46 -2.21 -21.91
C ALA A 278 2.37 -3.54 -22.68
N ARG A 279 3.40 -3.78 -23.49
CA ARG A 279 3.61 -5.03 -24.21
C ARG A 279 4.98 -5.60 -23.83
N GLY A 280 5.06 -6.91 -23.71
CA GLY A 280 6.29 -7.66 -23.52
C GLY A 280 7.01 -7.97 -24.84
N PRO A 281 8.13 -8.69 -24.77
CA PRO A 281 8.82 -9.22 -25.95
C PRO A 281 7.85 -10.03 -26.82
N GLY A 282 7.89 -9.83 -28.14
CA GLY A 282 6.99 -10.51 -29.08
C GLY A 282 5.56 -9.97 -29.12
N GLY A 283 5.27 -8.84 -28.47
CA GLY A 283 3.96 -8.17 -28.54
C GLY A 283 2.90 -8.70 -27.58
N ALA A 284 3.22 -9.69 -26.74
CA ALA A 284 2.33 -10.20 -25.70
C ALA A 284 1.94 -9.09 -24.70
N VAL A 285 0.72 -9.13 -24.17
CA VAL A 285 0.28 -8.17 -23.16
C VAL A 285 1.07 -8.37 -21.87
N LYS A 286 1.67 -7.30 -21.34
CA LYS A 286 2.40 -7.37 -20.08
C LYS A 286 1.40 -7.44 -18.91
N MET A 287 1.62 -8.33 -17.97
CA MET A 287 0.85 -8.37 -16.73
C MET A 287 1.38 -7.34 -15.72
N VAL A 288 0.48 -6.63 -15.04
CA VAL A 288 0.83 -5.57 -14.08
C VAL A 288 0.12 -5.77 -12.74
N PRO A 289 0.76 -5.44 -11.62
CA PRO A 289 0.14 -5.51 -10.30
C PRO A 289 -1.08 -4.59 -10.16
N ALA A 290 -2.11 -5.11 -9.50
CA ALA A 290 -3.30 -4.37 -9.13
C ALA A 290 -3.94 -4.91 -7.83
N LEU A 291 -4.58 -4.03 -7.08
CA LEU A 291 -5.57 -4.40 -6.09
C LEU A 291 -6.93 -4.53 -6.78
N ILE A 292 -7.63 -5.62 -6.49
CA ILE A 292 -8.93 -5.97 -7.06
C ILE A 292 -9.93 -6.02 -5.90
N PRO A 293 -10.68 -4.94 -5.64
CA PRO A 293 -11.66 -4.89 -4.56
C PRO A 293 -12.65 -6.05 -4.64
N MET A 294 -13.08 -6.56 -3.48
CA MET A 294 -13.91 -7.77 -3.29
C MET A 294 -13.16 -9.08 -3.49
N LEU A 295 -12.36 -9.22 -4.56
CA LEU A 295 -11.54 -10.43 -4.75
C LEU A 295 -10.55 -10.60 -3.59
N ASP A 296 -9.96 -9.50 -3.13
CA ASP A 296 -9.01 -9.48 -2.01
C ASP A 296 -9.64 -9.67 -0.62
N MET A 297 -10.95 -9.92 -0.56
CA MET A 297 -11.68 -10.40 0.63
C MET A 297 -11.85 -11.92 0.63
N ALA A 298 -11.50 -12.62 -0.47
CA ALA A 298 -11.46 -14.07 -0.48
C ALA A 298 -10.28 -14.57 0.36
N ASN A 299 -10.57 -15.42 1.35
CA ASN A 299 -9.53 -16.06 2.16
C ASN A 299 -8.97 -17.30 1.44
N HIS A 300 -7.75 -17.68 1.83
CA HIS A 300 -7.10 -18.86 1.25
C HIS A 300 -7.58 -20.13 1.95
N GLU A 301 -7.91 -21.15 1.16
CA GLU A 301 -8.18 -22.51 1.63
C GLU A 301 -7.23 -23.48 0.93
N LEU A 302 -6.67 -24.41 1.71
CA LEU A 302 -5.84 -25.48 1.17
C LEU A 302 -6.75 -26.66 0.77
N ILE A 303 -6.91 -26.86 -0.53
CA ILE A 303 -7.63 -28.02 -1.05
C ILE A 303 -6.62 -29.16 -1.27
N MET A 304 -6.80 -30.25 -0.53
CA MET A 304 -5.95 -31.44 -0.62
C MET A 304 -6.44 -32.35 -1.76
N GLY A 305 -5.63 -32.50 -2.82
CA GLY A 305 -5.95 -33.37 -3.96
C GLY A 305 -4.96 -33.18 -5.13
N THR A 306 -5.04 -34.05 -6.14
CA THR A 306 -4.27 -33.92 -7.40
C THR A 306 -5.12 -33.45 -8.58
N GLU A 307 -6.38 -33.10 -8.34
CA GLU A 307 -7.31 -32.66 -9.37
C GLU A 307 -7.00 -31.21 -9.75
N ASP A 308 -6.91 -30.95 -11.06
CA ASP A 308 -6.79 -29.60 -11.58
C ASP A 308 -8.15 -28.91 -11.45
N LEU A 309 -8.23 -27.99 -10.48
CA LEU A 309 -9.43 -27.23 -10.15
C LEU A 309 -9.70 -26.07 -11.14
N GLY A 310 -8.83 -25.88 -12.13
CA GLY A 310 -8.93 -24.79 -13.10
C GLY A 310 -8.58 -23.41 -12.52
N GLU A 311 -8.81 -22.37 -13.33
CA GLU A 311 -8.50 -20.98 -12.95
C GLU A 311 -9.67 -20.34 -12.16
N ALA A 312 -9.50 -20.21 -10.84
CA ALA A 312 -10.46 -19.52 -9.98
C ALA A 312 -10.58 -18.02 -10.27
N VAL A 313 -9.54 -17.41 -10.88
CA VAL A 313 -9.52 -15.99 -11.23
C VAL A 313 -9.00 -15.85 -12.66
N SER A 314 -9.76 -15.15 -13.48
CA SER A 314 -9.40 -14.85 -14.87
C SER A 314 -9.65 -13.37 -15.19
N TYR A 315 -9.12 -12.91 -16.32
CA TYR A 315 -9.34 -11.56 -16.80
C TYR A 315 -10.00 -11.58 -18.18
N CYS A 316 -11.25 -11.11 -18.27
CA CYS A 316 -11.96 -11.01 -19.53
C CYS A 316 -11.61 -9.70 -20.25
N GLY A 317 -10.86 -9.81 -21.36
CA GLY A 317 -10.44 -8.67 -22.17
C GLY A 317 -11.58 -7.98 -22.92
N GLU A 318 -12.67 -8.70 -23.24
CA GLU A 318 -13.83 -8.12 -23.95
C GLU A 318 -14.65 -7.22 -23.04
N SER A 319 -14.88 -7.64 -21.79
CA SER A 319 -15.62 -6.86 -20.80
C SER A 319 -14.73 -5.94 -19.94
N ASP A 320 -13.40 -6.05 -20.06
CA ASP A 320 -12.40 -5.35 -19.25
C ASP A 320 -12.60 -5.54 -17.73
N CYS A 321 -12.83 -6.79 -17.34
CA CYS A 321 -13.14 -7.19 -15.95
C CYS A 321 -12.27 -8.35 -15.47
N ALA A 322 -11.98 -8.38 -14.17
CA ALA A 322 -11.59 -9.60 -13.49
C ALA A 322 -12.85 -10.42 -13.15
N GLU A 323 -12.78 -11.72 -13.36
CA GLU A 323 -13.87 -12.66 -13.10
C GLU A 323 -13.39 -13.73 -12.13
N VAL A 324 -14.21 -14.02 -11.12
CA VAL A 324 -13.92 -15.01 -10.09
C VAL A 324 -14.93 -16.14 -10.23
N TRP A 325 -14.40 -17.36 -10.34
CA TRP A 325 -15.14 -18.58 -10.62
C TRP A 325 -15.04 -19.53 -9.43
N ILE A 326 -16.14 -20.22 -9.15
CA ILE A 326 -16.21 -21.23 -8.12
C ILE A 326 -15.59 -22.52 -8.65
N VAL A 327 -14.53 -22.98 -7.99
CA VAL A 327 -13.82 -24.21 -8.36
C VAL A 327 -14.22 -25.42 -7.52
N VAL A 328 -14.93 -25.19 -6.41
CA VAL A 328 -15.56 -26.20 -5.56
C VAL A 328 -16.89 -25.63 -5.08
N SER A 329 -17.98 -26.40 -5.22
CA SER A 329 -19.32 -25.93 -4.85
C SER A 329 -19.36 -25.41 -3.40
N ILE A 330 -19.97 -24.24 -3.20
CA ILE A 330 -20.14 -23.62 -1.89
C ILE A 330 -21.59 -23.83 -1.45
N VAL A 331 -21.78 -24.43 -0.28
CA VAL A 331 -23.09 -24.72 0.34
C VAL A 331 -23.29 -23.84 1.55
#